data_AF-A0A6B3GP87-F1
#
_entry.id   AF-A0A6B3GP87-F1
#
_cell.length_a   1.000
_cell.length_b   1.000
_cell.length_c   1.000
_cell.angle_alpha   90.00
_cell.angle_beta   90.00
_cell.angle_gamma   90.00
#
_symmetry.space_group_name_H-M   'P 1'
#
loop_
_entity.id
_entity.type
_entity.pdbx_description
1 polymer ?
#
loop_
_entity_poly.entity_id
_entity_poly.type
_entity_poly.pdbx_seq_one_letter_code
_entity_poly.pdbx_strand_id
1 'polypeptide(L)' 'DALREALASGRFRWAYVQHTRQRLGDSYDPAEVIAACRAAGVRTVVDDNYAVLRTPAAGVEMGADASCFSLF' A
#
# COMPACT_ATOMS: atom_id res chain seq x y z
N ASP A 1 -8.19 13.85 6.35
CA ASP A 1 -8.24 12.44 5.89
C ASP A 1 -7.30 11.67 6.78
N ALA A 2 -7.81 10.62 7.42
CA ALA A 2 -7.17 9.94 8.54
C ALA A 2 -5.75 9.44 8.20
N LEU A 3 -5.50 9.03 6.95
CA LEU A 3 -4.17 8.65 6.50
C LEU A 3 -3.18 9.82 6.59
N ARG A 4 -3.54 10.99 6.07
CA ARG A 4 -2.66 12.18 6.08
C ARG A 4 -2.39 12.66 7.50
N GLU A 5 -3.38 12.62 8.38
CA GLU A 5 -3.22 12.95 9.80
C GLU A 5 -2.29 11.96 10.51
N ALA A 6 -2.43 10.66 10.25
CA ALA A 6 -1.55 9.64 10.78
C ALA A 6 -0.09 9.80 10.29
N LEU A 7 0.11 10.10 9.00
CA LEU A 7 1.44 10.34 8.42
C LEU A 7 2.08 11.62 8.99
N ALA A 8 1.32 12.71 9.10
CA ALA A 8 1.79 13.97 9.66
C ALA A 8 2.23 13.88 11.12
N SER A 9 1.76 12.87 11.87
CA SER A 9 2.23 12.62 13.23
C SER A 9 3.71 12.25 13.32
N GLY A 10 4.33 11.80 12.21
CA GLY A 10 5.73 11.36 12.16
C GLY A 10 6.04 10.11 13.01
N ARG A 11 5.01 9.49 13.61
CA ARG A 11 5.17 8.37 14.55
C ARG A 11 5.57 7.06 13.87
N PHE A 12 5.22 6.91 12.60
CA PHE A 12 5.36 5.65 11.88
C PHE A 12 6.54 5.66 10.93
N ARG A 13 7.23 4.52 10.83
CA ARG A 13 8.36 4.32 9.92
C ARG A 13 8.04 3.35 8.78
N TRP A 14 6.96 2.60 8.96
CA TRP A 14 6.47 1.58 8.06
C TRP A 14 4.94 1.65 8.00
N ALA A 15 4.40 1.33 6.82
CA ALA A 15 2.99 1.10 6.58
C ALA A 15 2.83 -0.26 5.88
N TYR A 16 1.80 -1.00 6.30
CA TYR A 16 1.33 -2.19 5.61
C TYR A 16 0.14 -1.78 4.74
N VAL A 17 0.18 -2.16 3.47
CA VAL A 17 -0.87 -1.87 2.50
C VAL A 17 -1.36 -3.20 1.94
N GLN A 18 -2.65 -3.51 2.12
CA GLN A 18 -3.25 -4.60 1.38
C GLN A 18 -3.66 -4.09 0.01
N HIS A 19 -3.34 -4.81 -1.06
CA HIS A 19 -3.73 -4.39 -2.41
C HIS A 19 -5.21 -4.74 -2.67
N THR A 20 -5.61 -5.96 -2.32
CA THR A 20 -6.98 -6.43 -2.46
C THR A 20 -7.92 -5.78 -1.43
N ARG A 21 -9.20 -5.63 -1.80
CA ARG A 21 -10.21 -5.02 -0.91
C ARG A 21 -10.46 -5.94 0.29
N GLN A 22 -10.40 -5.38 1.50
CA GLN A 22 -10.68 -6.09 2.75
C GLN A 22 -12.17 -6.09 3.06
N ARG A 23 -12.87 -5.04 2.63
CA ARG A 23 -14.30 -4.83 2.83
C ARG A 23 -14.94 -4.27 1.55
N LEU A 24 -16.26 -4.46 1.42
CA LEU A 24 -17.02 -4.00 0.26
C LEU A 24 -16.96 -2.48 0.03
N GLY A 25 -16.77 -1.70 1.10
CA GLY A 25 -16.69 -0.24 1.02
C GLY A 25 -15.30 0.30 0.64
N ASP A 26 -14.29 -0.56 0.55
CA ASP A 26 -12.91 -0.13 0.29
C ASP A 26 -12.79 0.34 -1.17
N SER A 27 -12.35 1.59 -1.34
CA SER A 27 -12.29 2.26 -2.65
C SER A 27 -10.96 2.99 -2.90
N TYR A 28 -9.94 2.77 -2.07
CA TYR A 28 -8.63 3.43 -2.19
C TYR A 28 -7.84 2.96 -3.42
N ASP A 29 -7.04 3.85 -4.02
CA ASP A 29 -6.01 3.46 -4.96
C ASP A 29 -4.71 3.11 -4.18
N PRO A 30 -4.20 1.87 -4.26
CA PRO A 30 -2.95 1.51 -3.60
C PRO A 30 -1.76 2.38 -4.02
N ALA A 31 -1.69 2.83 -5.28
CA ALA A 31 -0.62 3.70 -5.75
C ALA A 31 -0.63 5.06 -5.06
N GLU A 32 -1.82 5.64 -4.84
CA GLU A 32 -1.97 6.90 -4.11
C GLU A 32 -1.57 6.77 -2.64
N VAL A 33 -1.93 5.64 -1.99
CA VAL A 33 -1.55 5.35 -0.61
C VAL A 33 -0.03 5.20 -0.49
N ILE A 34 0.60 4.44 -1.39
CA ILE A 34 2.05 4.23 -1.42
C ILE A 34 2.78 5.56 -1.64
N ALA A 35 2.31 6.38 -2.59
CA ALA A 35 2.88 7.70 -2.86
C ALA A 35 2.78 8.63 -1.63
N ALA A 36 1.65 8.63 -0.92
CA ALA A 36 1.47 9.41 0.29
C ALA A 36 2.43 8.97 1.41
N CYS A 37 2.57 7.66 1.64
CA CYS A 37 3.52 7.12 2.61
C CYS A 37 4.97 7.52 2.26
N ARG A 38 5.37 7.36 1.00
CA ARG A 38 6.70 7.73 0.52
C ARG A 38 6.99 9.22 0.72
N ALA A 39 6.04 10.10 0.40
CA ALA A 39 6.17 11.54 0.59
C ALA A 39 6.37 11.92 2.07
N ALA A 40 5.80 11.14 2.99
CA ALA A 40 5.98 11.30 4.44
C ALA A 40 7.24 10.60 5.00
N GLY A 41 8.06 9.98 4.17
CA GLY A 41 9.24 9.21 4.61
C GLY A 41 8.89 7.88 5.29
N VAL A 42 7.69 7.36 5.07
CA VAL A 42 7.19 6.08 5.60
C VAL A 42 7.36 5.01 4.53
N ARG A 43 8.08 3.94 4.87
CA ARG A 43 8.30 2.80 3.98
C ARG A 43 7.06 1.91 3.91
N THR A 44 6.88 1.18 2.82
CA THR A 44 5.68 0.39 2.56
C THR A 44 6.01 -1.07 2.26
N VAL A 45 5.26 -1.96 2.90
CA VAL A 45 5.17 -3.37 2.53
C VAL A 45 3.77 -3.62 2.00
N VAL A 46 3.68 -4.11 0.78
CA VAL A 46 2.40 -4.39 0.10
C VAL A 46 2.12 -5.88 0.11
N ASP A 47 0.92 -6.24 0.53
CA ASP A 47 0.35 -7.57 0.35
C ASP A 47 -0.39 -7.63 -0.99
N ASP A 48 0.25 -8.28 -1.96
CA ASP A 48 -0.23 -8.43 -3.33
C ASP A 48 -0.92 -9.78 -3.58
N ASN A 49 -1.24 -10.55 -2.52
CA ASN A 49 -1.97 -11.80 -2.69
C ASN A 49 -3.26 -11.56 -3.49
N TYR A 50 -3.44 -12.39 -4.54
CA TYR A 50 -4.53 -12.30 -5.52
C TYR A 50 -4.57 -11.04 -6.41
N ALA A 51 -3.59 -10.14 -6.33
CA ALA A 51 -3.51 -8.95 -7.18
C ALA A 51 -2.45 -9.06 -8.29
N VAL A 52 -1.35 -9.78 -8.02
CA VAL A 52 -0.27 -10.02 -9.00
C VAL A 52 -0.83 -10.64 -10.28
N LEU A 53 -0.47 -10.07 -11.44
CA LEU A 53 -0.94 -10.44 -12.79
C LEU A 53 -2.46 -10.32 -13.03
N ARG A 54 -3.24 -9.85 -12.06
CA ARG A 54 -4.68 -9.53 -12.20
C ARG A 54 -4.96 -8.03 -12.25
N THR A 55 -3.96 -7.23 -11.90
CA THR A 55 -3.98 -5.77 -11.90
C THR A 55 -2.82 -5.25 -12.75
N PRO A 56 -2.85 -3.97 -13.17
CA PRO A 56 -1.81 -3.43 -14.05
C PRO A 56 -0.38 -3.42 -13.47
N ALA A 57 -0.25 -3.46 -12.15
CA ALA A 57 1.03 -3.37 -11.44
C ALA A 57 0.92 -4.03 -10.06
N ALA A 58 1.97 -4.66 -9.56
CA ALA A 58 2.13 -5.05 -8.15
C ALA A 58 2.64 -3.87 -7.30
N GLY A 59 2.61 -4.00 -5.97
CA GLY A 59 3.03 -2.94 -5.04
C GLY A 59 4.40 -2.31 -5.34
N VAL A 60 5.42 -3.12 -5.63
CA VAL A 60 6.77 -2.63 -5.97
C VAL A 60 6.81 -1.84 -7.29
N GLU A 61 5.96 -2.19 -8.25
CA GLU A 61 5.82 -1.46 -9.52
C GLU A 61 5.10 -0.11 -9.30
N MET A 62 4.32 0.02 -8.22
CA MET A 62 3.72 1.27 -7.75
C MET A 62 4.65 2.10 -6.84
N GLY A 63 5.86 1.61 -6.57
CA GLY A 63 6.88 2.31 -5.77
C GLY A 63 6.96 1.91 -4.31
N ALA A 64 6.38 0.76 -3.93
CA ALA A 64 6.55 0.20 -2.58
C ALA A 64 7.96 -0.34 -2.32
N ASP A 65 8.36 -0.42 -1.05
CA ASP A 65 9.68 -0.95 -0.67
C ASP A 65 9.74 -2.48 -0.77
N ALA A 66 8.61 -3.16 -0.57
CA ALA A 66 8.49 -4.60 -0.76
C ALA A 66 7.08 -5.01 -1.16
N SER A 67 6.98 -6.06 -1.97
CA SER A 67 5.75 -6.76 -2.33
C SER A 67 5.83 -8.20 -1.83
N CYS A 68 4.73 -8.69 -1.26
CA CYS A 68 4.61 -10.04 -0.74
C CYS A 68 3.39 -10.72 -1.35
N PHE A 69 3.56 -11.92 -1.89
CA PHE A 69 2.47 -12.74 -2.41
C PHE A 69 2.83 -14.24 -2.34
N SER A 70 1.81 -15.07 -2.21
CA SER A 70 1.88 -16.52 -2.25
C SER A 70 2.02 -17.02 -3.70
N LEU A 71 2.74 -18.12 -3.87
CA LEU A 71 2.76 -18.90 -5.11
C LEU A 71 1.74 -20.05 -5.11
N PHE A 72 1.14 -20.33 -3.94
CA PHE A 72 0.01 -21.24 -3.76
C PHE A 72 -1.30 -20.50 -3.91
#